data_AF-A0A198AK68-F1
#
_entry.id   AF-A0A198AK68-F1
#
_cell.length_a   1.000
_cell.length_b   1.000
_cell.length_c   1.000
_cell.angle_alpha   90.00
_cell.angle_beta   90.00
_cell.angle_gamma   90.00
#
_symmetry.space_group_name_H-M   'P 1'
#
loop_
_entity.id
_entity.type
_entity.pdbx_description
1 polymer ?
#
loop_
_entity_poly.entity_id
_entity_poly.type
_entity_poly.pdbx_seq_one_letter_code
_entity_poly.pdbx_strand_id
1 'polypeptide(L)'
;MHVLIVDDEPVIRRGLVKMAELYNPSFTKIQTAENGEAALASIKALEPDLVLTDIRMPKMDGLELCRILHRDYPHIKVVVISGYNDFDYAQKSMNYGVRYYLLKPATKSDVHAMIDQLIKKTSQNYLPPSRFIEWMDELEQRVWGLQSEELKSLMHRWREHCLSTELTLAQLKELLDDCHMVLVKRLQARNYSPTVLPNYLQADRTEDALDSFEQGIQEMVKGLQTARSGIYKDPLEEAKVYIDTHLSEDISLDDVAAMVGLTPTYFSSLFKKLTQETFVHYRINKRMEKAKEMLMIPHIRIVDVAAEVGYDDYPHFTKTFKKVVGQSPSEFRAGLGIK
;
A
#
# COMPACT_ATOMS: atom_id res chain seq x y z
N MET A 1 -22.27 -9.23 -6.20
CA MET A 1 -22.11 -10.51 -6.93
C MET A 1 -23.35 -10.75 -7.78
N HIS A 2 -23.19 -10.96 -9.08
CA HIS A 2 -24.22 -11.34 -10.05
C HIS A 2 -24.22 -12.87 -10.22
N VAL A 3 -25.40 -13.48 -10.16
CA VAL A 3 -25.56 -14.92 -10.35
C VAL A 3 -26.49 -15.21 -11.51
N LEU A 4 -26.11 -16.20 -12.33
CA LEU A 4 -26.93 -16.76 -13.39
C LEU A 4 -27.32 -18.20 -13.02
N ILE A 5 -28.62 -18.48 -13.04
CA ILE A 5 -29.19 -19.80 -12.75
C ILE A 5 -29.73 -20.40 -14.03
N VAL A 6 -29.18 -21.55 -14.43
CA VAL A 6 -29.46 -22.22 -15.70
C VAL A 6 -30.04 -23.60 -15.41
N ASP A 7 -31.28 -23.81 -15.80
CA ASP A 7 -32.00 -25.07 -15.59
C ASP A 7 -33.18 -25.08 -16.57
N ASP A 8 -33.45 -26.17 -17.26
CA ASP A 8 -34.55 -26.22 -18.23
C ASP A 8 -35.90 -26.42 -17.54
N GLU A 9 -35.93 -27.02 -16.34
CA GLU A 9 -37.14 -27.23 -15.55
C GLU A 9 -37.58 -25.95 -14.81
N PRO A 10 -38.74 -25.35 -15.17
CA PRO A 10 -39.17 -24.07 -14.58
C PRO A 10 -39.39 -24.13 -13.06
N VAL A 11 -39.79 -25.29 -12.53
CA VAL A 11 -40.03 -25.48 -11.10
C VAL A 11 -38.71 -25.43 -10.32
N ILE A 12 -37.68 -26.13 -10.80
CA ILE A 12 -36.36 -26.18 -10.18
C ILE A 12 -35.70 -24.81 -10.27
N ARG A 13 -35.71 -24.19 -11.44
CA ARG A 13 -35.19 -22.84 -11.66
C ARG A 13 -35.79 -21.82 -10.69
N ARG A 14 -37.11 -21.81 -10.49
CA ARG A 14 -37.78 -20.94 -9.51
C ARG A 14 -37.37 -21.26 -8.06
N GLY A 15 -37.21 -22.53 -7.72
CA GLY A 15 -36.73 -22.95 -6.40
C GLY A 15 -35.33 -22.41 -6.10
N LEU A 16 -34.41 -22.57 -7.04
CA LEU A 16 -33.04 -22.07 -6.93
C LEU A 16 -32.99 -20.53 -6.84
N VAL A 17 -33.79 -19.82 -7.63
CA VAL A 17 -33.93 -18.36 -7.52
C VAL A 17 -34.40 -17.97 -6.11
N LYS A 18 -35.42 -18.65 -5.56
CA LYS A 18 -35.91 -18.36 -4.22
C LYS A 18 -34.84 -18.61 -3.15
N MET A 19 -34.06 -19.68 -3.29
CA MET A 19 -32.94 -19.97 -2.39
C MET A 19 -31.85 -18.89 -2.47
N ALA A 20 -31.53 -18.43 -3.68
CA ALA A 20 -30.56 -17.34 -3.90
C ALA A 20 -31.05 -15.99 -3.36
N GLU A 21 -32.33 -15.65 -3.54
CA GLU A 21 -32.94 -14.44 -2.95
C GLU A 21 -32.89 -14.43 -1.42
N LEU A 22 -33.00 -15.61 -0.80
CA LEU A 22 -32.97 -15.78 0.65
C LEU A 22 -31.55 -15.92 1.21
N TYR A 23 -30.52 -15.85 0.37
CA TYR A 23 -29.12 -15.90 0.78
C TYR A 23 -28.65 -14.55 1.35
N ASN A 24 -27.84 -14.60 2.41
CA ASN A 24 -27.27 -13.42 3.06
C ASN A 24 -25.75 -13.67 3.24
N PRO A 25 -24.85 -12.88 2.62
CA PRO A 25 -25.08 -11.60 1.91
C PRO A 25 -25.90 -11.69 0.62
N SER A 26 -26.71 -10.67 0.31
CA SER A 26 -27.59 -10.68 -0.86
C SER A 26 -26.84 -10.54 -2.18
N PHE A 27 -27.34 -11.21 -3.22
CA PHE A 27 -26.85 -11.01 -4.59
C PHE A 27 -27.30 -9.65 -5.13
N THR A 28 -26.40 -8.98 -5.85
CA THR A 28 -26.69 -7.69 -6.50
C THR A 28 -27.68 -7.89 -7.66
N LYS A 29 -27.60 -9.04 -8.33
CA LYS A 29 -28.48 -9.39 -9.45
C LYS A 29 -28.58 -10.90 -9.59
N ILE A 30 -29.79 -11.40 -9.83
CA ILE A 30 -30.09 -12.80 -10.12
C ILE A 30 -30.72 -12.86 -11.51
N GLN A 31 -30.12 -13.62 -12.41
CA GLN A 31 -30.65 -13.88 -13.75
C GLN A 31 -30.91 -15.37 -13.94
N THR A 32 -31.73 -15.69 -14.94
CA THR A 32 -32.07 -17.07 -15.27
C THR A 32 -31.95 -17.34 -16.75
N ALA A 33 -31.63 -18.59 -17.10
CA ALA A 33 -31.69 -19.11 -18.46
C ALA A 33 -32.27 -20.53 -18.47
N GLU A 34 -32.87 -20.92 -19.59
CA GLU A 34 -33.58 -22.20 -19.76
C GLU A 34 -32.75 -23.28 -20.48
N ASN A 35 -31.56 -22.95 -20.97
CA ASN A 35 -30.61 -23.87 -21.61
C ASN A 35 -29.24 -23.19 -21.75
N GLY A 36 -28.22 -23.96 -22.18
CA GLY A 36 -26.86 -23.45 -22.36
C GLY A 36 -26.72 -22.35 -23.41
N GLU A 37 -27.50 -22.36 -24.50
CA GLU A 37 -27.43 -21.30 -25.53
C GLU A 37 -27.94 -19.97 -24.99
N ALA A 38 -29.09 -19.98 -24.32
CA ALA A 38 -29.66 -18.80 -23.67
C ALA A 38 -28.77 -18.29 -22.52
N ALA A 39 -28.12 -19.21 -21.80
CA ALA A 39 -27.14 -18.87 -20.78
C ALA A 39 -25.92 -18.16 -21.40
N LEU A 40 -25.36 -18.70 -22.47
CA LEU A 40 -24.20 -18.12 -23.15
C LEU A 40 -24.51 -16.74 -23.74
N ALA A 41 -25.71 -16.55 -24.29
CA ALA A 41 -26.17 -15.23 -24.74
C ALA A 41 -26.24 -14.22 -23.58
N SER A 42 -26.74 -14.66 -22.41
CA SER A 42 -26.81 -13.83 -21.20
C SER A 42 -25.42 -13.50 -20.64
N ILE A 43 -24.50 -14.46 -20.66
CA ILE A 43 -23.11 -14.31 -20.20
C ILE A 43 -22.37 -13.28 -21.04
N LYS A 44 -22.50 -13.33 -22.37
CA LYS A 44 -21.91 -12.34 -23.30
C LYS A 44 -22.41 -10.91 -23.06
N ALA A 45 -23.63 -10.76 -22.55
CA ALA A 45 -24.24 -9.44 -22.35
C ALA A 45 -23.90 -8.83 -20.98
N LEU A 46 -23.68 -9.64 -19.95
CA LEU A 46 -23.64 -9.15 -18.56
C LEU A 46 -22.56 -9.75 -17.66
N GLU A 47 -21.78 -10.72 -18.13
CA GLU A 47 -20.67 -11.38 -17.42
C GLU A 47 -20.96 -11.65 -15.92
N PRO A 48 -21.71 -12.72 -15.58
CA PRO A 48 -22.02 -13.04 -14.18
C PRO A 48 -20.77 -13.52 -13.42
N ASP A 49 -20.73 -13.27 -12.11
CA ASP A 49 -19.66 -13.77 -11.24
C ASP A 49 -19.78 -15.28 -10.96
N LEU A 50 -21.02 -15.80 -10.97
CA LEU A 50 -21.37 -17.18 -10.62
C LEU A 50 -22.43 -17.72 -11.58
N VAL A 51 -22.20 -18.93 -12.09
CA VAL A 51 -23.17 -19.71 -12.88
C VAL A 51 -23.52 -20.98 -12.12
N LEU A 52 -24.80 -21.16 -11.80
CA LEU A 52 -25.36 -22.42 -11.34
C LEU A 52 -26.05 -23.08 -12.53
N THR A 53 -25.61 -24.26 -12.96
CA THR A 53 -26.16 -24.92 -14.15
C THR A 53 -26.56 -26.36 -13.90
N ASP A 54 -27.68 -26.80 -14.48
CA ASP A 54 -27.92 -28.23 -14.69
C ASP A 54 -26.95 -28.77 -15.75
N ILE A 55 -26.72 -30.08 -15.76
CA ILE A 55 -26.00 -30.79 -16.82
C ILE A 55 -26.91 -31.05 -17.99
N ARG A 56 -28.10 -31.60 -17.76
CA ARG A 56 -28.94 -32.10 -18.86
C ARG A 56 -29.94 -31.03 -19.23
N MET A 57 -29.72 -30.39 -20.37
CA MET A 57 -30.60 -29.35 -20.90
C MET A 57 -30.68 -29.46 -22.42
N PRO A 58 -31.79 -29.02 -23.06
CA PRO A 58 -31.93 -29.01 -24.50
C PRO A 58 -31.01 -27.96 -25.16
N LYS A 59 -30.78 -28.11 -26.47
CA LYS A 59 -29.94 -27.25 -27.34
C LYS A 59 -28.44 -27.30 -26.99
N MET A 60 -28.08 -26.85 -25.79
CA MET A 60 -26.72 -26.93 -25.25
C MET A 60 -26.81 -27.41 -23.80
N ASP A 61 -26.11 -28.51 -23.54
CA ASP A 61 -26.02 -29.09 -22.21
C ASP A 61 -25.06 -28.31 -21.30
N GLY A 62 -25.14 -28.55 -20.00
CA GLY A 62 -24.33 -27.86 -19.00
C GLY A 62 -22.84 -28.19 -19.09
N LEU A 63 -22.46 -29.38 -19.57
CA LEU A 63 -21.05 -29.72 -19.72
C LEU A 63 -20.39 -28.92 -20.84
N GLU A 64 -21.09 -28.78 -21.97
CA GLU A 64 -20.63 -27.97 -23.08
C GLU A 64 -20.57 -26.49 -22.68
N LEU A 65 -21.56 -26.01 -21.91
CA LEU A 65 -21.50 -24.68 -21.30
C LEU A 65 -20.27 -24.54 -20.39
N CYS A 66 -20.01 -25.49 -19.49
CA CYS A 66 -18.83 -25.48 -18.62
C CYS A 66 -17.53 -25.45 -19.42
N ARG A 67 -17.43 -26.24 -20.50
CA ARG A 67 -16.27 -26.28 -21.38
C ARG A 67 -16.00 -24.93 -22.05
N ILE A 68 -17.06 -24.26 -22.52
CA ILE A 68 -16.96 -22.92 -23.13
C ILE A 68 -16.51 -21.90 -22.08
N LEU A 69 -17.13 -21.91 -20.89
CA LEU A 69 -16.79 -20.97 -19.82
C LEU A 69 -15.35 -21.18 -19.32
N HIS A 70 -14.90 -22.42 -19.20
CA HIS A 70 -13.52 -22.71 -18.82
C HIS A 70 -12.50 -22.12 -19.80
N ARG A 71 -12.79 -22.17 -21.10
CA ARG A 71 -11.89 -21.69 -22.16
C ARG A 71 -11.95 -20.17 -22.33
N ASP A 72 -13.16 -19.62 -22.38
CA ASP A 72 -13.40 -18.24 -22.85
C ASP A 72 -13.68 -17.26 -21.68
N TYR A 73 -14.11 -17.76 -20.52
CA TYR A 73 -14.49 -16.97 -19.34
C TYR A 73 -13.96 -17.58 -18.04
N PRO A 74 -12.63 -17.79 -17.90
CA PRO A 74 -12.04 -18.53 -16.77
C PRO A 74 -12.25 -17.87 -15.39
N HIS A 75 -12.65 -16.60 -15.37
CA HIS A 75 -12.97 -15.85 -14.14
C HIS A 75 -14.37 -16.16 -13.59
N ILE A 76 -15.29 -16.67 -14.43
CA ILE A 76 -16.66 -17.00 -14.01
C ILE A 76 -16.64 -18.29 -13.20
N LYS A 77 -17.19 -18.25 -11.99
CA LYS A 77 -17.30 -19.45 -11.14
C LYS A 77 -18.46 -20.29 -11.63
N VAL A 78 -18.23 -21.58 -11.85
CA VAL A 78 -19.27 -22.50 -12.33
C VAL A 78 -19.53 -23.59 -11.29
N VAL A 79 -20.81 -23.84 -11.04
CA VAL A 79 -21.33 -24.89 -10.17
C VAL A 79 -22.33 -25.69 -10.95
N VAL A 80 -22.22 -27.01 -10.81
CA VAL A 80 -23.15 -27.94 -11.44
C VAL A 80 -24.15 -28.44 -10.40
N ILE A 81 -25.45 -28.44 -10.75
CA ILE A 81 -26.55 -28.96 -9.92
C ILE A 81 -27.28 -30.04 -10.72
N SER A 82 -27.13 -31.32 -10.36
CA SER A 82 -27.64 -32.44 -11.17
C SER A 82 -28.41 -33.46 -10.35
N GLY A 83 -29.49 -33.99 -10.90
CA GLY A 83 -30.28 -35.07 -10.28
C GLY A 83 -29.74 -36.48 -10.50
N TYR A 84 -28.69 -36.63 -11.30
CA TYR A 84 -28.07 -37.93 -11.56
C TYR A 84 -26.81 -38.11 -10.72
N ASN A 85 -26.70 -39.26 -10.05
CA ASN A 85 -25.49 -39.72 -9.36
C ASN A 85 -24.46 -40.30 -10.34
N ASP A 86 -24.35 -39.68 -11.52
CA ASP A 86 -23.53 -40.16 -12.62
C ASP A 86 -22.11 -39.59 -12.47
N PHE A 87 -21.23 -40.46 -12.01
CA PHE A 87 -19.84 -40.18 -11.73
C PHE A 87 -19.10 -39.63 -12.96
N ASP A 88 -19.48 -40.04 -14.17
CA ASP A 88 -18.82 -39.61 -15.41
C ASP A 88 -19.06 -38.12 -15.68
N TYR A 89 -20.27 -37.62 -15.43
CA TYR A 89 -20.56 -36.20 -15.59
C TYR A 89 -19.86 -35.35 -14.54
N ALA A 90 -19.84 -35.80 -13.29
CA ALA A 90 -19.09 -35.13 -12.23
C ALA A 90 -17.60 -35.03 -12.61
N GLN A 91 -16.99 -36.14 -13.03
CA GLN A 91 -15.59 -36.17 -13.44
C GLN A 91 -15.30 -35.25 -14.64
N LYS A 92 -16.13 -35.27 -15.68
CA LYS A 92 -15.99 -34.37 -16.84
C LYS A 92 -16.12 -32.90 -16.45
N SER A 93 -17.09 -32.57 -15.60
CA SER A 93 -17.28 -31.19 -15.13
C SER A 93 -16.07 -30.67 -14.36
N MET A 94 -15.46 -31.50 -13.51
CA MET A 94 -14.26 -31.15 -12.75
C MET A 94 -13.06 -30.87 -13.67
N ASN A 95 -12.92 -31.63 -14.77
CA ASN A 95 -11.89 -31.37 -15.78
C ASN A 95 -12.06 -30.02 -16.51
N TYR A 96 -13.27 -29.44 -16.49
CA TYR A 96 -13.55 -28.10 -17.02
C TYR A 96 -13.53 -27.03 -15.92
N GLY A 97 -12.88 -27.30 -14.79
CA GLY A 97 -12.70 -26.31 -13.72
C GLY A 97 -13.96 -25.99 -12.92
N VAL A 98 -15.03 -26.80 -13.06
CA VAL A 98 -16.19 -26.72 -12.15
C VAL A 98 -15.70 -27.03 -10.75
N ARG A 99 -15.92 -26.09 -9.82
CA ARG A 99 -15.37 -26.20 -8.47
C ARG A 99 -16.26 -26.98 -7.52
N TYR A 100 -17.56 -27.02 -7.81
CA TYR A 100 -18.56 -27.63 -6.95
C TYR A 100 -19.63 -28.33 -7.75
N TYR A 101 -20.03 -29.49 -7.24
CA TYR A 101 -21.08 -30.33 -7.79
C TYR A 101 -22.10 -30.60 -6.69
N LEU A 102 -23.38 -30.33 -6.96
CA LEU A 102 -24.48 -30.49 -6.03
C LEU A 102 -25.49 -31.50 -6.59
N LEU A 103 -25.93 -32.44 -5.76
CA LEU A 103 -26.96 -33.40 -6.14
C LEU A 103 -28.37 -32.82 -5.89
N LYS A 104 -29.31 -33.05 -6.83
CA LYS A 104 -30.74 -32.79 -6.62
C LYS A 104 -31.36 -33.99 -5.85
N PRO A 105 -32.30 -33.76 -4.92
CA PRO A 105 -32.87 -32.47 -4.55
C PRO A 105 -31.92 -31.65 -3.65
N ALA A 106 -31.60 -30.45 -4.10
CA ALA A 106 -30.79 -29.50 -3.35
C ALA A 106 -31.67 -28.74 -2.36
N THR A 107 -31.29 -28.72 -1.08
CA THR A 107 -31.96 -27.91 -0.07
C THR A 107 -31.41 -26.48 -0.05
N LYS A 108 -32.14 -25.56 0.59
CA LYS A 108 -31.66 -24.20 0.86
C LYS A 108 -30.29 -24.23 1.55
N SER A 109 -30.13 -25.10 2.54
CA SER A 109 -28.89 -25.24 3.31
C SER A 109 -27.72 -25.69 2.43
N ASP A 110 -27.95 -26.62 1.50
CA ASP A 110 -26.92 -27.12 0.60
C ASP A 110 -26.42 -26.03 -0.36
N VAL A 111 -27.36 -25.28 -0.96
CA VAL A 111 -27.05 -24.18 -1.87
C VAL A 111 -26.33 -23.05 -1.11
N HIS A 112 -26.79 -22.71 0.09
CA HIS A 112 -26.16 -21.67 0.92
C HIS A 112 -24.76 -22.08 1.36
N ALA A 113 -24.56 -23.31 1.82
CA ALA A 113 -23.26 -23.83 2.21
C ALA A 113 -22.29 -23.88 1.02
N MET A 114 -22.76 -24.24 -0.18
CA MET A 114 -21.96 -24.22 -1.40
C MET A 114 -21.55 -22.79 -1.80
N ILE A 115 -22.48 -21.82 -1.75
CA ILE A 115 -22.16 -20.41 -2.01
C ILE A 115 -21.19 -19.90 -0.95
N ASP A 116 -21.40 -20.23 0.32
CA ASP A 116 -20.47 -19.91 1.41
C ASP A 116 -19.10 -20.52 1.15
N GLN A 117 -19.00 -21.74 0.66
CA GLN A 117 -17.70 -22.36 0.33
C GLN A 117 -17.04 -21.69 -0.88
N LEU A 118 -17.81 -21.27 -1.88
CA LEU A 118 -17.30 -20.49 -3.01
C LEU A 118 -16.79 -19.13 -2.56
N ILE A 119 -17.53 -18.44 -1.70
CA ILE A 119 -17.16 -17.13 -1.16
C ILE A 119 -15.98 -17.31 -0.18
N LYS A 120 -16.08 -18.21 0.80
CA LYS A 120 -15.03 -18.54 1.76
C LYS A 120 -13.75 -19.00 1.09
N LYS A 121 -13.74 -19.88 0.09
CA LYS A 121 -12.48 -20.21 -0.63
C LYS A 121 -11.94 -19.06 -1.48
N THR A 122 -12.77 -18.09 -1.85
CA THR A 122 -12.30 -16.83 -2.48
C THR A 122 -11.77 -15.85 -1.43
N SER A 123 -12.13 -16.02 -0.15
CA SER A 123 -11.75 -15.15 0.97
C SER A 123 -10.73 -15.76 1.94
N GLN A 124 -10.51 -17.08 1.94
CA GLN A 124 -9.66 -17.79 2.91
C GLN A 124 -8.28 -18.15 2.36
N ASN A 125 -8.08 -18.25 1.04
CA ASN A 125 -6.76 -18.60 0.46
C ASN A 125 -6.22 -17.57 -0.53
N TYR A 126 -6.80 -16.37 -0.59
CA TYR A 126 -6.37 -15.36 -1.55
C TYR A 126 -6.50 -13.97 -0.96
N LEU A 127 -5.36 -13.29 -0.78
CA LEU A 127 -5.35 -11.85 -0.62
C LEU A 127 -5.75 -11.27 -1.99
N PRO A 128 -6.86 -10.51 -2.11
CA PRO A 128 -7.25 -9.93 -3.40
C PRO A 128 -6.06 -9.13 -3.99
N PRO A 129 -5.76 -9.23 -5.29
CA PRO A 129 -4.60 -8.56 -5.86
C PRO A 129 -4.65 -7.05 -5.65
N SER A 130 -5.84 -6.45 -5.67
CA SER A 130 -6.05 -5.03 -5.33
C SER A 130 -5.60 -4.72 -3.90
N ARG A 131 -6.00 -5.54 -2.93
CA ARG A 131 -5.62 -5.38 -1.53
C ARG A 131 -4.14 -5.66 -1.30
N PHE A 132 -3.57 -6.62 -2.02
CA PHE A 132 -2.12 -6.87 -2.03
C PHE A 132 -1.37 -5.64 -2.56
N ILE A 133 -1.80 -5.09 -3.70
CA ILE A 133 -1.20 -3.90 -4.31
C ILE A 133 -1.31 -2.69 -3.37
N GLU A 134 -2.50 -2.43 -2.81
CA GLU A 134 -2.72 -1.34 -1.84
C GLU A 134 -1.79 -1.47 -0.63
N TRP A 135 -1.70 -2.66 -0.06
CA TRP A 135 -0.81 -2.93 1.06
C TRP A 135 0.67 -2.79 0.69
N MET A 136 1.07 -3.25 -0.51
CA MET A 136 2.42 -3.13 -1.03
C MET A 136 2.82 -1.66 -1.25
N ASP A 137 1.92 -0.83 -1.76
CA ASP A 137 2.13 0.61 -1.93
C ASP A 137 2.30 1.29 -0.57
N GLU A 138 1.44 0.93 0.40
CA GLU A 138 1.53 1.39 1.78
C GLU A 138 2.83 0.97 2.48
N LEU A 139 3.30 -0.26 2.23
CA LEU A 139 4.54 -0.80 2.77
C LEU A 139 5.74 -0.07 2.19
N GLU A 140 5.82 0.03 0.86
CA GLU A 140 6.89 0.73 0.15
C GLU A 140 7.00 2.17 0.62
N GLN A 141 5.87 2.89 0.71
CA GLN A 141 5.86 4.29 1.15
C GLN A 141 6.44 4.46 2.56
N ARG A 142 6.10 3.56 3.50
CA ARG A 142 6.58 3.64 4.89
C ARG A 142 8.03 3.21 5.03
N VAL A 143 8.44 2.15 4.32
CA VAL A 143 9.84 1.70 4.24
C VAL A 143 10.69 2.81 3.65
N TRP A 144 10.31 3.34 2.48
CA TRP A 144 11.03 4.43 1.82
C TRP A 144 10.98 5.75 2.62
N GLY A 145 9.87 6.03 3.30
CA GLY A 145 9.70 7.21 4.14
C GLY A 145 10.38 7.11 5.52
N LEU A 146 10.99 5.97 5.85
CA LEU A 146 11.57 5.69 7.18
C LEU A 146 10.57 5.92 8.34
N GLN A 147 9.29 5.64 8.09
CA GLN A 147 8.19 5.84 9.03
C GLN A 147 8.04 4.63 9.96
N SER A 148 8.98 4.47 10.90
CA SER A 148 9.10 3.24 11.71
C SER A 148 7.85 2.90 12.55
N GLU A 149 7.15 3.90 13.10
CA GLU A 149 5.96 3.66 13.94
C GLU A 149 4.71 3.31 13.11
N GLU A 150 4.53 3.98 11.97
CA GLU A 150 3.47 3.68 11.02
C GLU A 150 3.70 2.32 10.33
N LEU A 151 4.97 1.94 10.10
CA LEU A 151 5.34 0.65 9.56
C LEU A 151 5.00 -0.49 10.52
N LYS A 152 5.34 -0.36 11.81
CA LYS A 152 4.94 -1.34 12.84
C LYS A 152 3.42 -1.53 12.86
N SER A 153 2.68 -0.42 12.81
CA SER A 153 1.21 -0.46 12.80
C SER A 153 0.64 -1.12 11.54
N LEU A 154 1.27 -0.92 10.37
CA LEU A 154 0.90 -1.60 9.13
C LEU A 154 1.19 -3.11 9.22
N MET A 155 2.37 -3.48 9.71
CA MET A 155 2.79 -4.88 9.86
C MET A 155 1.89 -5.64 10.83
N HIS A 156 1.54 -5.02 11.96
CA HIS A 156 0.67 -5.64 12.95
C HIS A 156 -0.72 -5.95 12.38
N ARG A 157 -1.36 -4.98 11.69
CA ARG A 157 -2.66 -5.20 11.03
C ARG A 157 -2.59 -6.32 9.97
N TRP A 158 -1.50 -6.38 9.22
CA TRP A 158 -1.31 -7.41 8.21
C TRP A 158 -1.08 -8.79 8.83
N ARG A 159 -0.31 -8.88 9.91
CA ARG A 159 -0.09 -10.10 10.69
C ARG A 159 -1.41 -10.66 11.21
N GLU A 160 -2.24 -9.83 11.85
CA GLU A 160 -3.57 -10.24 12.31
C GLU A 160 -4.43 -10.76 11.17
N HIS A 161 -4.38 -10.09 10.01
CA HIS A 161 -5.10 -10.54 8.84
C HIS A 161 -4.63 -11.92 8.36
N CYS A 162 -3.31 -12.15 8.23
CA CYS A 162 -2.75 -13.43 7.82
C CYS A 162 -3.12 -14.58 8.77
N LEU A 163 -3.08 -14.32 10.08
CA LEU A 163 -3.46 -15.31 11.10
C LEU A 163 -4.98 -15.59 11.07
N SER A 164 -5.80 -14.58 10.74
CA SER A 164 -7.26 -14.75 10.60
C SER A 164 -7.69 -15.50 9.33
N THR A 165 -6.83 -15.56 8.31
CA THR A 165 -7.15 -16.21 7.01
C THR A 165 -6.92 -17.73 6.98
N GLU A 166 -6.42 -18.36 8.05
CA GLU A 166 -6.13 -19.81 8.09
C GLU A 166 -5.24 -20.33 6.93
N LEU A 167 -4.29 -19.50 6.47
CA LEU A 167 -3.32 -19.89 5.43
C LEU A 167 -2.46 -21.08 5.90
N THR A 168 -2.21 -22.03 5.01
CA THR A 168 -1.18 -23.05 5.27
C THR A 168 0.20 -22.40 5.31
N LEU A 169 1.16 -23.02 6.02
CA LEU A 169 2.54 -22.53 6.08
C LEU A 169 3.17 -22.37 4.68
N ALA A 170 2.88 -23.29 3.76
CA ALA A 170 3.40 -23.22 2.39
C ALA A 170 2.85 -21.99 1.64
N GLN A 171 1.54 -21.74 1.72
CA GLN A 171 0.90 -20.57 1.09
C GLN A 171 1.38 -19.26 1.70
N LEU A 172 1.56 -19.22 3.02
CA LEU A 172 2.12 -18.06 3.69
C LEU A 172 3.54 -17.78 3.19
N LYS A 173 4.40 -18.81 3.06
CA LYS A 173 5.76 -18.66 2.54
C LYS A 173 5.76 -18.12 1.09
N GLU A 174 4.88 -18.60 0.22
CA GLU A 174 4.74 -18.07 -1.14
C GLU A 174 4.32 -16.60 -1.14
N LEU A 175 3.32 -16.23 -0.34
CA LEU A 175 2.87 -14.84 -0.21
C LEU A 175 3.99 -13.91 0.30
N LEU A 176 4.73 -14.36 1.31
CA LEU A 176 5.88 -13.64 1.85
C LEU A 176 6.98 -13.45 0.81
N ASP A 177 7.20 -14.45 -0.02
CA ASP A 177 8.17 -14.40 -1.12
C ASP A 177 7.77 -13.41 -2.21
N ASP A 178 6.49 -13.41 -2.60
CA ASP A 178 5.94 -12.42 -3.53
C ASP A 178 6.08 -10.99 -2.98
N CYS A 179 5.72 -10.77 -1.71
CA CYS A 179 5.90 -9.49 -1.02
C CYS A 179 7.37 -9.05 -1.06
N HIS A 180 8.28 -9.95 -0.70
CA HIS A 180 9.71 -9.67 -0.67
C HIS A 180 10.24 -9.32 -2.06
N MET A 181 9.93 -10.12 -3.09
CA MET A 181 10.36 -9.89 -4.47
C MET A 181 9.87 -8.55 -5.01
N VAL A 182 8.58 -8.24 -4.80
CA VAL A 182 7.98 -6.98 -5.28
C VAL A 182 8.61 -5.78 -4.57
N LEU A 183 8.81 -5.86 -3.24
CA LEU A 183 9.44 -4.79 -2.48
C LEU A 183 10.89 -4.56 -2.92
N VAL A 184 11.68 -5.62 -3.05
CA VAL A 184 13.07 -5.54 -3.51
C VAL A 184 13.15 -4.89 -4.89
N LYS A 185 12.31 -5.32 -5.85
CA LYS A 185 12.27 -4.74 -7.19
C LYS A 185 11.92 -3.25 -7.18
N ARG A 186 10.96 -2.85 -6.34
CA ARG A 186 10.55 -1.44 -6.17
C ARG A 186 11.66 -0.59 -5.55
N LEU A 187 12.36 -1.12 -4.54
CA LEU A 187 13.49 -0.44 -3.92
C LEU A 187 14.70 -0.33 -4.86
N GLN A 188 14.98 -1.36 -5.66
CA GLN A 188 16.02 -1.34 -6.69
C GLN A 188 15.76 -0.25 -7.73
N ALA A 189 14.50 -0.09 -8.15
CA ALA A 189 14.09 1.01 -9.04
C ALA A 189 14.31 2.40 -8.42
N ARG A 190 14.44 2.48 -7.09
CA ARG A 190 14.80 3.70 -6.35
C ARG A 190 16.28 3.74 -5.94
N ASN A 191 17.16 2.97 -6.62
CA ASN A 191 18.60 2.90 -6.37
C ASN A 191 19.00 2.35 -4.99
N TYR A 192 18.14 1.55 -4.35
CA TYR A 192 18.48 0.82 -3.14
C TYR A 192 18.34 -0.69 -3.35
N SER A 193 19.44 -1.43 -3.17
CA SER A 193 19.44 -2.89 -3.27
C SER A 193 19.59 -3.50 -1.87
N PRO A 194 18.50 -4.03 -1.28
CA PRO A 194 18.60 -4.74 -0.01
C PRO A 194 19.49 -5.98 -0.16
N THR A 195 20.39 -6.20 0.78
CA THR A 195 21.26 -7.40 0.83
C THR A 195 20.71 -8.49 1.76
N VAL A 196 19.65 -8.18 2.51
CA VAL A 196 19.06 -9.07 3.51
C VAL A 196 18.00 -9.94 2.85
N LEU A 197 18.17 -11.26 2.97
CA LEU A 197 17.19 -12.27 2.63
C LEU A 197 16.48 -12.70 3.92
N PRO A 198 15.19 -12.40 4.09
CA PRO A 198 14.46 -12.84 5.28
C PRO A 198 14.37 -14.38 5.29
N ASN A 199 14.63 -15.01 6.44
CA ASN A 199 14.70 -16.48 6.54
C ASN A 199 13.33 -17.14 6.79
N TYR A 200 12.24 -16.58 6.25
CA TYR A 200 10.90 -17.16 6.42
C TYR A 200 10.75 -18.53 5.72
N LEU A 201 11.59 -18.84 4.72
CA LEU A 201 11.56 -20.12 4.01
C LEU A 201 11.92 -21.32 4.91
N GLN A 202 12.72 -21.11 5.94
CA GLN A 202 13.11 -22.15 6.90
C GLN A 202 12.17 -22.25 8.11
N ALA A 203 11.16 -21.39 8.22
CA ALA A 203 10.24 -21.42 9.36
C ALA A 203 9.39 -22.70 9.39
N ASP A 204 9.20 -23.27 10.58
CA ASP A 204 8.39 -24.48 10.78
C ASP A 204 6.93 -24.18 11.18
N ARG A 205 6.65 -22.94 11.57
CA ARG A 205 5.31 -22.47 11.95
C ARG A 205 4.99 -21.14 11.28
N THR A 206 3.70 -20.84 11.15
CA THR A 206 3.20 -19.61 10.53
C THR A 206 3.65 -18.36 11.27
N GLU A 207 3.63 -18.40 12.61
CA GLU A 207 4.12 -17.31 13.46
C GLU A 207 5.60 -17.04 13.24
N ASP A 208 6.43 -18.10 13.21
CA ASP A 208 7.88 -17.98 12.98
C ASP A 208 8.20 -17.39 11.59
N ALA A 209 7.38 -17.72 10.58
CA ALA A 209 7.52 -17.17 9.23
C ALA A 209 7.18 -15.67 9.19
N LEU A 210 6.11 -15.26 9.89
CA LEU A 210 5.70 -13.85 10.02
C LEU A 210 6.75 -13.04 10.78
N ASP A 211 7.28 -13.58 11.88
CA ASP A 211 8.35 -12.95 12.66
C ASP A 211 9.61 -12.76 11.82
N SER A 212 10.02 -13.80 11.09
CA SER A 212 11.19 -13.75 10.20
C SER A 212 11.03 -12.72 9.09
N PHE A 213 9.83 -12.60 8.52
CA PHE A 213 9.53 -11.57 7.52
C PHE A 213 9.57 -10.17 8.12
N GLU A 214 8.91 -9.95 9.26
CA GLU A 214 8.90 -8.66 9.95
C GLU A 214 10.32 -8.22 10.32
N GLN A 215 11.14 -9.14 10.83
CA GLN A 215 12.55 -8.88 11.11
C GLN A 215 13.31 -8.51 9.82
N GLY A 216 13.08 -9.23 8.73
CA GLY A 216 13.69 -8.92 7.43
C GLY A 216 13.34 -7.51 6.95
N ILE A 217 12.07 -7.10 7.06
CA ILE A 217 11.65 -5.73 6.72
C ILE A 217 12.32 -4.69 7.63
N GLN A 218 12.43 -4.96 8.93
CA GLN A 218 13.14 -4.07 9.86
C GLN A 218 14.64 -3.94 9.52
N GLU A 219 15.28 -5.03 9.13
CA GLU A 219 16.67 -5.03 8.68
C GLU A 219 16.84 -4.28 7.36
N MET A 220 15.90 -4.40 6.42
CA MET A 220 15.86 -3.57 5.22
C MET A 220 15.72 -2.09 5.55
N VAL A 221 14.89 -1.72 6.52
CA VAL A 221 14.76 -0.34 6.97
C VAL A 221 16.05 0.15 7.62
N LYS A 222 16.69 -0.65 8.49
CA LYS A 222 18.01 -0.30 9.07
C LYS A 222 19.09 -0.18 8.00
N GLY A 223 19.08 -1.07 7.02
CA GLY A 223 19.98 -1.06 5.87
C GLY A 223 19.73 0.17 5.00
N LEU A 224 18.48 0.55 4.77
CA LEU A 224 18.09 1.76 4.05
C LEU A 224 18.45 3.01 4.85
N GLN A 225 18.26 3.00 6.17
CA GLN A 225 18.71 4.06 7.07
C GLN A 225 20.22 4.21 7.01
N THR A 226 20.98 3.12 7.02
CA THR A 226 22.45 3.14 6.94
C THR A 226 22.94 3.52 5.56
N ALA A 227 22.32 3.00 4.50
CA ALA A 227 22.67 3.32 3.11
C ALA A 227 22.30 4.76 2.76
N ARG A 228 21.17 5.27 3.29
CA ARG A 228 20.87 6.69 3.26
C ARG A 228 21.89 7.41 4.12
N SER A 229 22.10 7.09 5.38
CA SER A 229 23.13 7.75 6.21
C SER A 229 24.55 7.72 5.62
N GLY A 230 24.87 6.74 4.76
CA GLY A 230 26.17 6.60 4.07
C GLY A 230 26.25 7.19 2.66
N ILE A 231 25.13 7.49 1.98
CA ILE A 231 25.08 8.03 0.59
C ILE A 231 24.18 9.29 0.46
N TYR A 232 23.27 9.51 1.39
CA TYR A 232 22.37 10.66 1.58
C TYR A 232 22.44 11.13 3.03
N LYS A 233 23.14 12.24 3.29
CA LYS A 233 23.05 12.89 4.60
C LYS A 233 21.55 13.16 4.84
N ASP A 234 21.10 13.00 6.08
CA ASP A 234 19.69 13.23 6.47
C ASP A 234 19.15 14.47 5.72
N PRO A 235 18.06 14.39 4.92
CA PRO A 235 17.56 15.53 4.15
C PRO A 235 17.36 16.80 4.99
N LEU A 236 17.08 16.65 6.28
CA LEU A 236 17.06 17.79 7.20
C LEU A 236 18.47 18.33 7.49
N GLU A 237 19.44 17.46 7.72
CA GLU A 237 20.84 17.85 7.92
C GLU A 237 21.49 18.38 6.63
N GLU A 238 21.14 17.86 5.45
CA GLU A 238 21.53 18.45 4.16
C GLU A 238 20.91 19.83 3.98
N ALA A 239 19.62 19.97 4.28
CA ALA A 239 18.98 21.28 4.26
C ALA A 239 19.63 22.24 5.24
N LYS A 240 19.93 21.83 6.49
CA LYS A 240 20.62 22.67 7.47
C LYS A 240 22.03 23.05 7.00
N VAL A 241 22.82 22.09 6.54
CA VAL A 241 24.18 22.34 6.01
C VAL A 241 24.13 23.31 4.83
N TYR A 242 23.18 23.11 3.92
CA TYR A 242 22.99 24.01 2.79
C TYR A 242 22.59 25.42 3.25
N ILE A 243 21.62 25.54 4.16
CA ILE A 243 21.19 26.83 4.74
C ILE A 243 22.36 27.52 5.43
N ASP A 244 23.11 26.80 6.27
CA ASP A 244 24.21 27.33 7.07
C ASP A 244 25.40 27.77 6.20
N THR A 245 25.60 27.12 5.05
CA THR A 245 26.67 27.47 4.09
C THR A 245 26.26 28.62 3.15
N HIS A 246 24.96 28.86 2.95
CA HIS A 246 24.42 29.87 2.03
C HIS A 246 23.72 31.02 2.79
N LEU A 247 24.11 31.30 4.04
CA LEU A 247 23.46 32.33 4.87
C LEU A 247 23.52 33.74 4.25
N SER A 248 24.53 34.06 3.44
CA SER A 248 24.66 35.36 2.77
C SER A 248 23.74 35.52 1.56
N GLU A 249 23.18 34.43 1.05
CA GLU A 249 22.40 34.41 -0.18
C GLU A 249 20.89 34.48 0.11
N ASP A 250 20.10 34.87 -0.90
CA ASP A 250 18.65 34.82 -0.80
C ASP A 250 18.09 33.49 -1.31
N ILE A 251 18.10 32.51 -0.40
CA ILE A 251 17.57 31.17 -0.65
C ILE A 251 16.10 31.06 -0.19
N SER A 252 15.22 30.56 -1.05
CA SER A 252 13.82 30.29 -0.71
C SER A 252 13.63 28.90 -0.12
N LEU A 253 12.45 28.65 0.47
CA LEU A 253 12.08 27.32 0.93
C LEU A 253 11.97 26.34 -0.24
N ASP A 254 11.50 26.80 -1.39
CA ASP A 254 11.34 26.00 -2.61
C ASP A 254 12.70 25.54 -3.15
N ASP A 255 13.72 26.40 -3.12
CA ASP A 255 15.08 26.05 -3.57
C ASP A 255 15.67 24.93 -2.72
N VAL A 256 15.50 25.03 -1.40
CA VAL A 256 16.03 24.05 -0.44
C VAL A 256 15.25 22.73 -0.53
N ALA A 257 13.93 22.80 -0.70
CA ALA A 257 13.08 21.62 -0.88
C ALA A 257 13.43 20.87 -2.17
N ALA A 258 13.64 21.60 -3.28
CA ALA A 258 14.05 21.02 -4.56
C ALA A 258 15.43 20.36 -4.47
N MET A 259 16.37 20.99 -3.75
CA MET A 259 17.73 20.45 -3.54
C MET A 259 17.70 19.09 -2.82
N VAL A 260 16.84 18.93 -1.80
CA VAL A 260 16.72 17.66 -1.05
C VAL A 260 15.69 16.68 -1.66
N GLY A 261 15.17 16.98 -2.86
CA GLY A 261 14.22 16.12 -3.58
C GLY A 261 12.84 16.01 -2.93
N LEU A 262 12.41 17.02 -2.18
CA LEU A 262 11.12 17.05 -1.49
C LEU A 262 10.19 18.11 -2.07
N THR A 263 8.88 17.91 -1.88
CA THR A 263 7.92 18.98 -2.19
C THR A 263 8.01 20.08 -1.13
N PRO A 264 7.81 21.36 -1.50
CA PRO A 264 7.87 22.49 -0.56
C PRO A 264 6.95 22.31 0.65
N THR A 265 5.73 21.82 0.42
CA THR A 265 4.73 21.56 1.48
C THR A 265 5.22 20.50 2.47
N TYR A 266 5.78 19.40 1.97
CA TYR A 266 6.30 18.33 2.82
C TYR A 266 7.52 18.78 3.60
N PHE A 267 8.48 19.43 2.93
CA PHE A 267 9.68 19.99 3.56
C PHE A 267 9.32 21.00 4.66
N SER A 268 8.39 21.93 4.42
CA SER A 268 7.94 22.90 5.43
C SER A 268 7.36 22.22 6.67
N SER A 269 6.57 21.15 6.49
CA SER A 269 5.97 20.41 7.60
C SER A 269 7.01 19.61 8.39
N LEU A 270 7.95 18.97 7.68
CA LEU A 270 9.03 18.18 8.23
C LEU A 270 10.01 19.05 9.02
N PHE A 271 10.44 20.16 8.43
CA PHE A 271 11.37 21.11 9.05
C PHE A 271 10.79 21.67 10.35
N LYS A 272 9.52 22.09 10.35
CA LYS A 272 8.86 22.62 11.55
C LYS A 272 8.67 21.56 12.63
N LYS A 273 8.30 20.34 12.25
CA LYS A 273 8.11 19.24 13.20
C LYS A 273 9.42 18.87 13.91
N LEU A 274 10.53 18.85 13.18
CA LEU A 274 11.82 18.40 13.68
C LEU A 274 12.64 19.50 14.36
N THR A 275 12.58 20.74 13.86
CA THR A 275 13.33 21.89 14.45
C THR A 275 12.54 22.68 15.48
N GLN A 276 11.22 22.44 15.59
CA GLN A 276 10.28 23.26 16.38
C GLN A 276 10.18 24.73 15.93
N GLU A 277 10.79 25.09 14.80
CA GLU A 277 10.73 26.43 14.22
C GLU A 277 10.53 26.41 12.70
N THR A 278 10.18 27.56 12.12
CA THR A 278 10.02 27.66 10.66
C THR A 278 11.38 27.84 9.97
N PHE A 279 11.51 27.39 8.72
CA PHE A 279 12.67 27.64 7.86
C PHE A 279 13.17 29.09 7.90
N VAL A 280 12.26 30.05 7.72
CA VAL A 280 12.59 31.49 7.72
C VAL A 280 13.17 31.92 9.08
N HIS A 281 12.57 31.45 10.17
CA HIS A 281 13.03 31.77 11.52
C HIS A 281 14.41 31.16 11.82
N TYR A 282 14.62 29.90 11.43
CA TYR A 282 15.89 29.20 11.55
C TYR A 282 17.03 29.97 10.85
N ARG A 283 16.82 30.34 9.57
CA ARG A 283 17.79 31.11 8.78
C ARG A 283 18.08 32.48 9.40
N ILE A 284 17.05 33.18 9.89
CA ILE A 284 17.23 34.46 10.60
C ILE A 284 18.11 34.26 11.85
N ASN A 285 17.81 33.25 12.67
CA ASN A 285 18.58 32.97 13.89
C ASN A 285 20.04 32.65 13.58
N LYS A 286 20.30 31.81 12.56
CA LYS A 286 21.65 31.46 12.11
C LYS A 286 22.43 32.66 11.58
N ARG A 287 21.80 33.55 10.79
CA ARG A 287 22.41 34.82 10.37
C ARG A 287 22.80 35.69 11.56
N MET A 288 21.97 35.75 12.61
CA MET A 288 22.27 36.53 13.81
C MET A 288 23.36 35.89 14.68
N GLU A 289 23.44 34.57 14.74
CA GLU A 289 24.54 33.85 15.38
C GLU A 289 25.88 34.20 14.71
N LYS A 290 25.96 34.06 13.39
CA LYS A 290 27.13 34.45 12.61
C LYS A 290 27.47 35.95 12.75
N ALA A 291 26.45 36.82 12.76
CA ALA A 291 26.66 38.25 12.98
C ALA A 291 27.27 38.55 14.36
N LYS A 292 26.82 37.89 15.43
CA LYS A 292 27.41 38.04 16.77
C LYS A 292 28.89 37.67 16.77
N GLU A 293 29.24 36.54 16.16
CA GLU A 293 30.62 36.06 16.05
C GLU A 293 31.50 37.08 15.31
N MET A 294 31.02 37.61 14.18
CA MET A 294 31.75 38.62 13.41
C MET A 294 31.88 39.95 14.18
N LEU A 295 30.84 40.36 14.93
CA LEU A 295 30.88 41.59 15.73
C LEU A 295 31.89 41.56 16.89
N MET A 296 32.38 40.38 17.28
CA MET A 296 33.47 40.24 18.26
C MET A 296 34.84 40.59 17.67
N ILE A 297 34.96 40.76 16.35
CA ILE A 297 36.21 41.10 15.68
C ILE A 297 36.43 42.62 15.75
N PRO A 298 37.48 43.13 16.42
CA PRO A 298 37.62 44.56 16.69
C PRO A 298 37.66 45.48 15.46
N HIS A 299 38.11 44.97 14.31
CA HIS A 299 38.38 45.77 13.12
C HIS A 299 37.34 45.62 11.99
N ILE A 300 36.32 44.77 12.14
CA ILE A 300 35.26 44.66 11.12
C ILE A 300 34.24 45.77 11.33
N ARG A 301 33.68 46.36 10.26
CA ARG A 301 32.62 47.38 10.40
C ARG A 301 31.25 46.69 10.49
N ILE A 302 30.34 47.23 11.30
CA ILE A 302 28.99 46.66 11.48
C ILE A 302 28.23 46.59 10.13
N VAL A 303 28.44 47.58 9.26
CA VAL A 303 27.85 47.60 7.92
C VAL A 303 28.36 46.44 7.06
N ASP A 304 29.64 46.10 7.16
CA ASP A 304 30.22 44.95 6.44
C ASP A 304 29.67 43.63 7.00
N VAL A 305 29.48 43.54 8.32
CA VAL A 305 28.83 42.36 8.94
C VAL A 305 27.42 42.17 8.40
N ALA A 306 26.65 43.24 8.25
CA ALA A 306 25.29 43.17 7.70
C ALA A 306 25.27 42.59 6.28
N ALA A 307 26.17 43.06 5.41
CA ALA A 307 26.30 42.55 4.05
C ALA A 307 26.73 41.06 4.03
N GLU A 308 27.72 40.69 4.85
CA GLU A 308 28.26 39.32 4.94
C GLU A 308 27.28 38.28 5.49
N VAL A 309 26.25 38.71 6.22
CA VAL A 309 25.15 37.84 6.67
C VAL A 309 23.90 37.95 5.79
N GLY A 310 24.03 38.57 4.61
CA GLY A 310 23.00 38.60 3.57
C GLY A 310 21.90 39.61 3.78
N TYR A 311 22.22 40.77 4.37
CA TYR A 311 21.32 41.92 4.45
C TYR A 311 21.82 43.07 3.58
N ASP A 312 21.07 43.38 2.52
CA ASP A 312 21.35 44.54 1.66
C ASP A 312 20.98 45.87 2.34
N ASP A 313 20.03 45.83 3.27
CA ASP A 313 19.54 46.99 4.00
C ASP A 313 19.99 46.98 5.47
N TYR A 314 20.88 47.92 5.80
CA TYR A 314 21.44 48.08 7.15
C TYR A 314 20.40 48.39 8.25
N PRO A 315 19.42 49.29 8.02
CA PRO A 315 18.26 49.46 8.92
C PRO A 315 17.51 48.15 9.20
N HIS A 316 17.22 47.34 8.18
CA HIS A 316 16.54 46.06 8.36
C HIS A 316 17.38 45.09 9.20
N PHE A 317 18.68 44.98 8.93
CA PHE A 317 19.60 44.18 9.75
C PHE A 317 19.56 44.59 11.22
N THR A 318 19.73 45.89 11.50
CA THR A 318 19.77 46.42 12.87
C THR A 318 18.49 46.11 13.65
N LYS A 319 17.33 46.29 12.99
CA LYS A 319 16.02 46.00 13.59
C LYS A 319 15.86 44.50 13.90
N THR A 320 16.27 43.64 12.96
CA THR A 320 16.18 42.18 13.13
C THR A 320 17.15 41.67 14.19
N PHE A 321 18.39 42.17 14.20
CA PHE A 321 19.39 41.85 15.22
C PHE A 321 18.90 42.23 16.62
N LYS A 322 18.37 43.44 16.81
CA LYS A 322 17.80 43.86 18.10
C LYS A 322 16.62 42.98 18.52
N LYS A 323 15.78 42.54 17.58
CA LYS A 323 14.64 41.65 17.87
C LYS A 323 15.08 40.27 18.36
N VAL A 324 16.13 39.70 17.75
CA VAL A 324 16.61 38.34 18.06
C VAL A 324 17.56 38.33 19.26
N VAL A 325 18.47 39.29 19.34
CA VAL A 325 19.56 39.34 20.34
C VAL A 325 19.18 40.18 21.56
N GLY A 326 18.15 41.04 21.46
CA GLY A 326 17.68 41.91 22.55
C GLY A 326 18.37 43.28 22.62
N GLN A 327 19.48 43.47 21.91
CA GLN A 327 20.24 44.71 21.82
C GLN A 327 20.70 44.97 20.38
N SER A 328 20.93 46.23 20.03
CA SER A 328 21.44 46.59 18.69
C SER A 328 22.90 46.12 18.50
N PRO A 329 23.37 45.97 17.24
CA PRO A 329 24.76 45.59 16.97
C PRO A 329 25.80 46.51 17.62
N SER A 330 25.53 47.83 17.66
CA SER A 330 26.40 48.81 18.31
C SER A 330 26.43 48.67 19.82
N GLU A 331 25.26 48.45 20.45
CA GLU A 331 25.14 48.16 21.88
C GLU A 331 25.86 46.85 22.25
N PHE A 332 25.73 45.82 21.41
CA PHE A 332 26.41 44.53 21.56
C PHE A 332 27.94 44.70 21.57
N ARG A 333 28.51 45.46 20.61
CA ARG A 333 29.96 45.74 20.57
C ARG A 333 30.44 46.58 21.75
N ALA A 334 29.68 47.62 22.10
CA ALA A 334 30.00 48.47 23.24
C ALA A 334 30.04 47.67 24.55
N GLY A 335 29.11 46.72 24.73
CA GLY A 335 29.09 45.80 25.87
C GLY A 335 30.31 44.87 25.97
N LEU A 336 30.99 44.61 24.85
CA LEU A 336 32.24 43.83 24.79
C LEU A 336 33.51 44.71 24.91
N GLY A 337 33.36 46.03 25.08
CA GLY A 337 34.50 46.96 25.11
C GLY A 337 35.14 47.20 23.75
N ILE A 338 34.48 46.78 22.66
CA ILE A 338 34.96 46.95 21.29
C ILE A 338 34.35 48.26 20.75
N LYS A 339 35.20 49.26 20.51
CA LYS A 339 34.78 50.54 19.94
C LYS A 339 34.53 50.46 18.44
#